data_AF-A0A2D6BIY4-F1
#
_entry.id   AF-A0A2D6BIY4-F1
#
_cell.length_a   1.000
_cell.length_b   1.000
_cell.length_c   1.000
_cell.angle_alpha   90.00
_cell.angle_beta   90.00
_cell.angle_gamma   90.00
#
_symmetry.space_group_name_H-M   'P 1'
#
loop_
_entity.id
_entity.type
_entity.pdbx_description
1 polymer ?
#
loop_
_entity_poly.entity_id
_entity_poly.type
_entity_poly.pdbx_seq_one_letter_code
_entity_poly.pdbx_strand_id
1 'polypeptide(L)'
;MTCGTSHRQRRGMALIAVMFFMLLAVTGVATFLRRATVDGMVARNRDYAARCEALARGGVHLATGLLLQDKLDEAEFGLAAETREELWAQVGAVPIVTADGGELRLHIEDAGSRINLNSVISDGAASHEDLSEAFLAALLDRVVQEIPGADEERSYDIEELARNLLDYMDEDEVRIFGGSEDDYYLAQDPPYRAANRPLLSVDELALVEGFRPALVDALRPYVTVQPIHDAAGINPNTAPPWVLALLYHGTGDMRFASEDTVRDVLELRENGAILCSSETGEDCTSLGQAVDGEIFPPPGFVSDVFRVESVARYGDVERTVVVWIDRSEPAEPVWLAWDVR
;
A
#
# COMPACT_ATOMS: atom_id res chain seq x y z
N MET A 1 -9.73 91.22 -46.47
CA MET A 1 -9.46 89.95 -47.19
C MET A 1 -8.72 89.02 -46.26
N THR A 2 -9.28 87.82 -46.13
CA THR A 2 -8.96 86.67 -45.26
C THR A 2 -7.62 86.01 -45.57
N CYS A 3 -6.93 85.48 -44.54
CA CYS A 3 -6.42 84.10 -44.39
C CYS A 3 -5.49 84.08 -43.14
N GLY A 4 -5.63 83.29 -42.08
CA GLY A 4 -6.29 82.00 -41.89
C GLY A 4 -5.24 80.93 -41.53
N THR A 5 -4.95 80.77 -40.22
CA THR A 5 -4.49 79.57 -39.47
C THR A 5 -3.44 78.61 -40.10
N SER A 6 -2.37 78.20 -39.39
CA SER A 6 -2.46 77.07 -38.44
C SER A 6 -1.08 76.77 -37.83
N HIS A 7 -0.94 76.92 -36.51
CA HIS A 7 0.19 76.35 -35.75
C HIS A 7 -0.29 75.36 -34.66
N ARG A 8 -1.49 74.78 -34.82
CA ARG A 8 -2.13 73.90 -33.81
C ARG A 8 -1.81 72.41 -33.92
N GLN A 9 -0.99 71.96 -34.87
CA GLN A 9 -0.82 70.51 -35.15
C GLN A 9 0.35 69.79 -34.45
N ARG A 10 1.18 70.44 -33.63
CA ARG A 10 2.34 69.77 -32.97
C ARG A 10 2.15 69.40 -31.49
N ARG A 11 0.99 69.68 -30.88
CA ARG A 11 0.74 69.34 -29.46
C ARG A 11 0.06 67.98 -29.22
N GLY A 12 -0.50 67.34 -30.25
CA GLY A 12 -1.14 66.02 -30.13
C GLY A 12 -0.18 64.82 -30.18
N MET A 13 0.86 64.88 -31.02
CA MET A 13 1.80 63.76 -31.18
C MET A 13 2.70 63.54 -29.95
N ALA A 14 3.09 64.61 -29.24
CA ALA A 14 3.91 64.48 -28.04
C ALA A 14 3.17 63.73 -26.92
N LEU A 15 1.86 63.98 -26.75
CA LEU A 15 1.04 63.28 -25.76
C LEU A 15 0.90 61.79 -26.09
N ILE A 16 0.64 61.46 -27.37
CA ILE A 16 0.50 60.07 -27.82
C ILE A 16 1.83 59.31 -27.64
N ALA A 17 2.97 59.95 -27.96
CA ALA A 17 4.28 59.35 -27.74
C ALA A 17 4.53 59.09 -26.24
N VAL A 18 4.25 60.06 -25.37
CA VAL A 18 4.38 59.90 -23.91
C VAL A 18 3.47 58.80 -23.40
N MET A 19 2.21 58.75 -23.83
CA MET A 19 1.27 57.68 -23.46
C MET A 19 1.74 56.30 -23.93
N PHE A 20 2.29 56.20 -25.15
CA PHE A 20 2.82 54.96 -25.68
C PHE A 20 4.03 54.46 -24.87
N PHE A 21 5.01 55.34 -24.60
CA PHE A 21 6.15 54.98 -23.75
C PHE A 21 5.74 54.68 -22.30
N MET A 22 4.75 55.40 -21.76
CA MET A 22 4.20 55.13 -20.44
C MET A 22 3.50 53.76 -20.40
N LEU A 23 2.70 53.42 -21.42
CA LEU A 23 2.08 52.11 -21.54
C LEU A 23 3.15 51.01 -21.61
N LEU A 24 4.16 51.16 -22.46
CA LEU A 24 5.27 50.20 -22.56
C LEU A 24 6.02 50.05 -21.22
N ALA A 25 6.30 51.15 -20.53
CA ALA A 25 6.96 51.13 -19.23
C ALA A 25 6.11 50.42 -18.18
N VAL A 26 4.81 50.73 -18.11
CA VAL A 26 3.87 50.10 -17.17
C VAL A 26 3.73 48.60 -17.47
N THR A 27 3.57 48.21 -18.74
CA THR A 27 3.51 46.79 -19.14
C THR A 27 4.83 46.07 -18.85
N GLY A 28 5.97 46.72 -19.09
CA GLY A 28 7.30 46.18 -18.79
C GLY A 28 7.47 45.93 -17.28
N VAL A 29 7.16 46.91 -16.44
CA VAL A 29 7.21 46.80 -14.98
C VAL A 29 6.24 45.74 -14.48
N ALA A 30 5.00 45.70 -14.97
CA ALA A 30 4.01 44.71 -14.59
C ALA A 30 4.45 43.27 -14.96
N THR A 31 5.04 43.09 -16.15
CA THR A 31 5.55 41.79 -16.58
C THR A 31 6.75 41.35 -15.74
N PHE A 32 7.66 42.27 -15.42
CA PHE A 32 8.81 42.00 -14.55
C PHE A 32 8.36 41.59 -13.14
N LEU A 33 7.44 42.33 -12.54
CA LEU A 33 6.90 42.00 -11.21
C LEU A 33 6.22 40.64 -11.20
N ARG A 34 5.40 40.33 -12.23
CA ARG A 34 4.76 39.02 -12.37
C ARG A 34 5.78 37.88 -12.51
N ARG A 35 6.86 38.08 -13.27
CA ARG A 35 7.92 37.07 -13.39
C ARG A 35 8.67 36.89 -12.07
N ALA A 36 9.07 37.99 -11.43
CA ALA A 36 9.79 37.95 -10.16
C ALA A 36 8.99 37.25 -9.05
N THR A 37 7.67 37.45 -8.99
CA THR A 37 6.82 36.74 -8.02
C THR A 37 6.72 35.24 -8.33
N VAL A 38 6.53 34.87 -9.60
CA VAL A 38 6.49 33.46 -10.02
C VAL A 38 7.83 32.77 -9.76
N ASP A 39 8.94 33.37 -10.14
CA ASP A 39 10.29 32.83 -9.92
C ASP A 39 10.58 32.66 -8.42
N GLY A 40 10.15 33.62 -7.60
CA GLY A 40 10.24 33.54 -6.14
C GLY A 40 9.41 32.39 -5.56
N MET A 41 8.18 32.19 -6.03
CA MET A 41 7.33 31.07 -5.62
C MET A 41 7.94 29.72 -6.03
N VAL A 42 8.46 29.61 -7.25
CA VAL A 42 9.11 28.39 -7.74
C VAL A 42 10.37 28.07 -6.93
N ALA A 43 11.21 29.07 -6.66
CA ALA A 43 12.42 28.88 -5.85
C ALA A 43 12.08 28.42 -4.43
N ARG A 44 11.08 29.04 -3.79
CA ARG A 44 10.60 28.65 -2.46
C ARG A 44 10.04 27.24 -2.45
N ASN A 45 9.18 26.89 -3.41
CA ASN A 45 8.58 25.55 -3.47
C ASN A 45 9.62 24.46 -3.73
N ARG A 46 10.68 24.75 -4.50
CA ARG A 46 11.81 23.82 -4.67
C ARG A 46 12.58 23.60 -3.37
N ASP A 47 12.86 24.66 -2.61
CA ASP A 47 13.52 24.54 -1.30
C ASP A 47 12.65 23.73 -0.32
N TYR A 48 11.35 24.03 -0.25
CA TYR A 48 10.41 23.30 0.59
C TYR A 48 10.30 21.83 0.18
N ALA A 49 10.24 21.53 -1.12
CA ALA A 49 10.21 20.15 -1.61
C ALA A 49 11.47 19.37 -1.22
N ALA A 50 12.66 19.98 -1.33
CA ALA A 50 13.91 19.33 -0.91
C ALA A 50 13.94 19.06 0.60
N ARG A 51 13.43 19.98 1.43
CA ARG A 51 13.31 19.78 2.89
C ARG A 51 12.30 18.69 3.23
N CYS A 52 11.13 18.70 2.61
CA CYS A 52 10.13 17.64 2.79
C CYS A 52 10.69 16.27 2.42
N GLU A 53 11.39 16.15 1.28
CA GLU A 53 11.97 14.88 0.88
C GLU A 53 13.03 14.40 1.87
N ALA A 54 13.93 15.29 2.31
CA ALA A 54 14.93 14.96 3.32
C ALA A 54 14.28 14.52 4.65
N LEU A 55 13.22 15.22 5.07
CA LEU A 55 12.47 14.89 6.28
C LEU A 55 11.72 13.55 6.16
N ALA A 56 11.08 13.28 5.02
CA ALA A 56 10.39 12.02 4.77
C ALA A 56 11.37 10.83 4.75
N ARG A 57 12.52 10.96 4.10
CA ARG A 57 13.59 9.95 4.14
C ARG A 57 14.12 9.75 5.56
N GLY A 58 14.30 10.83 6.33
CA GLY A 58 14.65 10.76 7.75
C GLY A 58 13.61 9.99 8.57
N GLY A 59 12.32 10.16 8.24
CA GLY A 59 11.24 9.39 8.84
C GLY A 59 11.30 7.90 8.56
N VAL A 60 11.71 7.48 7.36
CA VAL A 60 11.96 6.05 7.06
C VAL A 60 13.06 5.50 7.96
N HIS A 61 14.17 6.22 8.14
CA HIS A 61 15.24 5.79 9.04
C HIS A 61 14.80 5.73 10.51
N LEU A 62 13.95 6.66 10.96
CA LEU A 62 13.37 6.61 12.29
C LEU A 62 12.49 5.36 12.46
N ALA A 63 11.64 5.06 11.47
CA ALA A 63 10.82 3.86 11.46
C ALA A 63 11.68 2.58 11.47
N THR A 64 12.76 2.53 10.67
CA THR A 64 13.74 1.42 10.72
C THR A 64 14.31 1.26 12.13
N GLY A 65 14.70 2.35 12.78
CA GLY A 65 15.22 2.30 14.15
C GLY A 65 14.22 1.75 15.16
N LEU A 66 12.94 2.14 15.05
CA LEU A 66 11.86 1.62 15.90
C LEU A 66 11.65 0.12 15.70
N LEU A 67 11.59 -0.34 14.44
CA LEU A 67 11.41 -1.76 14.10
C LEU A 67 12.61 -2.62 14.54
N LEU A 68 13.83 -2.09 14.45
CA LEU A 68 15.02 -2.80 14.95
C LEU A 68 15.05 -2.88 16.47
N GLN A 69 14.65 -1.80 17.17
CA GLN A 69 14.57 -1.82 18.63
C GLN A 69 13.54 -2.86 19.09
N ASP A 70 12.37 -2.88 18.47
CA ASP A 70 11.32 -3.85 18.72
C ASP A 70 11.82 -5.30 18.52
N LYS A 71 12.55 -5.57 17.42
CA LYS A 71 13.16 -6.88 17.16
C LYS A 71 14.21 -7.29 18.21
N LEU A 72 14.94 -6.32 18.78
CA LEU A 72 15.89 -6.59 19.86
C LEU A 72 15.17 -6.88 21.18
N ASP A 73 14.09 -6.16 21.46
CA ASP A 73 13.25 -6.37 22.64
C ASP A 73 12.58 -7.76 22.59
N GLU A 74 12.08 -8.20 21.43
CA GLU A 74 11.58 -9.58 21.23
C GLU A 74 12.63 -10.64 21.62
N ALA A 75 13.88 -10.46 21.18
CA ALA A 75 14.98 -11.38 21.43
C ALA A 75 15.40 -11.42 22.92
N GLU A 76 15.21 -10.32 23.66
CA GLU A 76 15.53 -10.22 25.08
C GLU A 76 14.42 -10.75 25.98
N PHE A 77 13.15 -10.43 25.67
CA PHE A 77 11.99 -10.70 26.53
C PHE A 77 11.18 -11.94 26.14
N GLY A 78 11.39 -12.49 24.93
CA GLY A 78 10.96 -13.84 24.55
C GLY A 78 9.50 -14.01 24.13
N LEU A 79 8.68 -12.95 24.12
CA LEU A 79 7.36 -12.97 23.52
C LEU A 79 7.45 -12.40 22.10
N ALA A 80 7.54 -13.28 21.10
CA ALA A 80 7.55 -12.90 19.70
C ALA A 80 6.10 -12.84 19.18
N ALA A 81 5.51 -11.65 19.15
CA ALA A 81 4.23 -11.41 18.50
C ALA A 81 4.05 -9.92 18.18
N GLU A 82 3.65 -9.59 16.96
CA GLU A 82 3.34 -8.21 16.56
C GLU A 82 1.96 -7.82 17.09
N THR A 83 1.84 -6.63 17.67
CA THR A 83 0.56 -6.12 18.16
C THR A 83 0.40 -4.62 17.89
N ARG A 84 -0.85 -4.14 17.95
CA ARG A 84 -1.13 -2.69 17.83
C ARG A 84 -0.72 -1.89 19.07
N GLU A 85 -0.34 -2.56 20.15
CA GLU A 85 0.11 -1.94 21.40
C GLU A 85 1.60 -1.59 21.37
N GLU A 86 2.33 -2.04 20.36
CA GLU A 86 3.75 -1.77 20.21
C GLU A 86 4.03 -0.33 19.75
N LEU A 87 5.22 0.17 20.11
CA LEU A 87 5.60 1.55 19.85
C LEU A 87 5.58 1.89 18.36
N TRP A 88 6.02 0.96 17.51
CA TRP A 88 6.02 1.15 16.06
C TRP A 88 4.59 1.34 15.52
N ALA A 89 3.59 0.66 16.09
CA ALA A 89 2.20 0.77 15.66
C ALA A 89 1.55 2.10 16.11
N GLN A 90 1.99 2.62 17.26
CA GLN A 90 1.44 3.84 17.86
C GLN A 90 2.11 5.14 17.40
N VAL A 91 3.28 5.07 16.76
CA VAL A 91 4.09 6.25 16.38
C VAL A 91 3.31 7.27 15.53
N GLY A 92 2.30 6.83 14.77
CA GLY A 92 1.51 7.69 13.90
C GLY A 92 0.45 8.56 14.58
N ALA A 93 0.23 8.39 15.88
CA ALA A 93 -0.80 9.13 16.61
C ALA A 93 -0.54 10.64 16.69
N VAL A 94 0.73 11.08 16.64
CA VAL A 94 1.12 12.49 16.80
C VAL A 94 2.21 12.87 15.78
N PRO A 95 2.08 14.01 15.07
CA PRO A 95 3.15 14.48 14.18
C PRO A 95 4.39 14.93 14.97
N ILE A 96 5.56 14.56 14.46
CA ILE A 96 6.86 15.05 14.94
C ILE A 96 7.12 16.41 14.29
N VAL A 97 7.21 17.47 15.10
CA VAL A 97 7.47 18.83 14.62
C VAL A 97 8.94 19.19 14.81
N THR A 98 9.59 19.55 13.72
CA THR A 98 11.00 19.99 13.69
C THR A 98 11.14 21.45 14.10
N ALA A 99 12.33 21.84 14.55
CA ALA A 99 12.60 23.20 15.03
C ALA A 99 12.43 24.28 13.96
N ASP A 100 12.60 23.93 12.67
CA ASP A 100 12.42 24.82 11.54
C ASP A 100 11.01 24.78 10.94
N GLY A 101 10.06 24.11 11.61
CA GLY A 101 8.64 24.14 11.28
C GLY A 101 8.17 23.07 10.28
N GLY A 102 8.99 22.07 9.97
CA GLY A 102 8.56 20.87 9.26
C GLY A 102 7.80 19.91 10.17
N GLU A 103 6.79 19.25 9.62
CA GLU A 103 6.00 18.21 10.30
C GLU A 103 6.28 16.86 9.64
N LEU A 104 6.48 15.82 10.43
CA LEU A 104 6.63 14.44 10.00
C LEU A 104 5.54 13.58 10.65
N ARG A 105 4.81 12.80 9.84
CA ARG A 105 3.93 11.73 10.32
C ARG A 105 4.46 10.39 9.79
N LEU A 106 4.50 9.40 10.67
CA LEU A 106 4.86 8.04 10.33
C LEU A 106 3.64 7.15 10.48
N HIS A 107 3.45 6.22 9.56
CA HIS A 107 2.51 5.13 9.71
C HIS A 107 3.25 3.84 9.39
N ILE A 108 3.33 2.94 10.36
CA ILE A 108 3.99 1.65 10.20
C ILE A 108 2.91 0.58 10.34
N GLU A 109 2.83 -0.30 9.35
CA GLU A 109 1.81 -1.34 9.21
C GLU A 109 2.53 -2.69 9.05
N ASP A 110 2.17 -3.65 9.88
CA ASP A 110 2.59 -5.05 9.75
C ASP A 110 2.10 -5.63 8.41
N ALA A 111 2.99 -6.28 7.63
CA ALA A 111 2.60 -6.95 6.40
C ALA A 111 1.51 -8.02 6.64
N GLY A 112 1.57 -8.73 7.78
CA GLY A 112 0.60 -9.72 8.21
C GLY A 112 -0.78 -9.14 8.51
N SER A 113 -0.95 -7.82 8.57
CA SER A 113 -2.28 -7.20 8.72
C SER A 113 -3.22 -7.42 7.51
N ARG A 114 -2.72 -8.06 6.45
CA ARG A 114 -3.43 -8.41 5.20
C ARG A 114 -3.17 -9.87 4.83
N ILE A 115 -3.97 -10.42 3.92
CA ILE A 115 -3.75 -11.76 3.38
C ILE A 115 -2.52 -11.75 2.48
N ASN A 116 -1.50 -12.53 2.80
CA ASN A 116 -0.40 -12.74 1.87
C ASN A 116 -0.79 -13.77 0.81
N LEU A 117 -0.92 -13.35 -0.46
CA LEU A 117 -1.27 -14.26 -1.55
C LEU A 117 -0.22 -15.35 -1.78
N ASN A 118 1.04 -15.09 -1.41
CA ASN A 118 2.10 -16.10 -1.49
C ASN A 118 1.97 -17.19 -0.41
N SER A 119 1.15 -16.99 0.62
CA SER A 119 0.88 -18.01 1.65
C SER A 119 -0.14 -19.06 1.20
N VAL A 120 -0.80 -18.82 0.06
CA VAL A 120 -1.80 -19.75 -0.49
C VAL A 120 -1.13 -20.92 -1.19
N ILE A 121 0.05 -20.72 -1.79
CA ILE A 121 0.82 -21.81 -2.39
C ILE A 121 1.52 -22.57 -1.27
N SER A 122 1.27 -23.88 -1.16
CA SER A 122 2.05 -24.76 -0.30
C SER A 122 3.06 -25.54 -1.12
N ASP A 123 4.27 -25.74 -0.61
CA ASP A 123 5.31 -26.57 -1.24
C ASP A 123 4.84 -28.04 -1.40
N GLY A 124 4.17 -28.35 -2.51
CA GLY A 124 4.02 -29.69 -3.07
C GLY A 124 3.11 -30.68 -2.33
N ALA A 125 2.25 -30.23 -1.42
CA ALA A 125 1.25 -31.10 -0.79
C ALA A 125 -0.09 -31.01 -1.53
N ALA A 126 -0.41 -31.99 -2.38
CA ALA A 126 -1.65 -32.06 -3.16
C ALA A 126 -2.95 -31.89 -2.34
N SER A 127 -2.93 -32.12 -1.01
CA SER A 127 -4.06 -31.86 -0.12
C SER A 127 -4.38 -30.38 0.11
N HIS A 128 -3.45 -29.48 -0.21
CA HIS A 128 -3.62 -28.04 -0.06
C HIS A 128 -4.04 -27.35 -1.36
N GLU A 129 -3.88 -27.99 -2.53
CA GLU A 129 -4.31 -27.41 -3.81
C GLU A 129 -5.83 -27.17 -3.83
N ASP A 130 -6.62 -28.17 -3.44
CA ASP A 130 -8.09 -28.05 -3.35
C ASP A 130 -8.51 -26.95 -2.35
N LEU A 131 -7.82 -26.83 -1.21
CA LEU A 131 -8.07 -25.79 -0.20
C LEU A 131 -7.67 -24.40 -0.70
N SER A 132 -6.59 -24.32 -1.49
CA SER A 132 -6.08 -23.09 -2.09
C SER A 132 -7.04 -22.54 -3.14
N GLU A 133 -7.51 -23.40 -4.05
CA GLU A 133 -8.52 -23.03 -5.04
C GLU A 133 -9.81 -22.59 -4.34
N ALA A 134 -10.29 -23.35 -3.34
CA ALA A 134 -11.51 -23.01 -2.60
C ALA A 134 -11.38 -21.67 -1.83
N PHE A 135 -10.25 -21.41 -1.19
CA PHE A 135 -9.96 -20.15 -0.51
C PHE A 135 -9.95 -18.97 -1.48
N LEU A 136 -9.22 -19.09 -2.59
CA LEU A 136 -9.13 -18.03 -3.59
C LEU A 136 -10.48 -17.77 -4.24
N ALA A 137 -11.24 -18.82 -4.57
CA ALA A 137 -12.58 -18.69 -5.12
C ALA A 137 -13.50 -17.94 -4.14
N ALA A 138 -13.48 -18.30 -2.85
CA ALA A 138 -14.26 -17.59 -1.84
C ALA A 138 -13.83 -16.11 -1.73
N LEU A 139 -12.52 -15.83 -1.71
CA LEU A 139 -11.98 -14.46 -1.63
C LEU A 139 -12.41 -13.63 -2.83
N LEU A 140 -12.27 -14.18 -4.03
CA LEU A 140 -12.59 -13.50 -5.28
C LEU A 140 -14.11 -13.27 -5.40
N ASP A 141 -14.95 -14.24 -5.05
CA ASP A 141 -16.40 -14.08 -4.99
C ASP A 141 -16.78 -12.92 -4.06
N ARG A 142 -16.22 -12.90 -2.84
CA ARG A 142 -16.46 -11.83 -1.87
C ARG A 142 -16.08 -10.45 -2.43
N VAL A 143 -14.90 -10.33 -3.02
CA VAL A 143 -14.39 -9.04 -3.53
C VAL A 143 -15.14 -8.59 -4.77
N VAL A 144 -15.52 -9.51 -5.66
CA VAL A 144 -16.31 -9.19 -6.86
C VAL A 144 -17.67 -8.60 -6.50
N GLN A 145 -18.33 -9.10 -5.45
CA GLN A 145 -19.60 -8.56 -4.96
C GLN A 145 -19.50 -7.13 -4.44
N GLU A 146 -18.30 -6.65 -4.07
CA GLU A 146 -18.06 -5.27 -3.63
C GLU A 146 -17.80 -4.30 -4.80
N ILE A 147 -17.58 -4.80 -6.02
CA ILE A 147 -17.33 -3.98 -7.21
C ILE A 147 -18.65 -3.37 -7.70
N PRO A 148 -18.78 -2.02 -7.75
CA PRO A 148 -20.00 -1.38 -8.24
C PRO A 148 -20.32 -1.78 -9.69
N GLY A 149 -21.55 -2.25 -9.92
CA GLY A 149 -22.02 -2.63 -11.26
C GLY A 149 -21.52 -3.99 -11.76
N ALA A 150 -21.10 -4.89 -10.87
CA ALA A 150 -20.69 -6.25 -11.23
C ALA A 150 -21.80 -7.04 -11.97
N ASP A 151 -23.07 -6.79 -11.63
CA ASP A 151 -24.22 -7.56 -12.15
C ASP A 151 -24.58 -7.33 -13.63
N GLU A 152 -24.20 -6.18 -14.23
CA GLU A 152 -24.78 -5.76 -15.52
C GLU A 152 -23.88 -5.99 -16.74
N GLU A 153 -22.57 -6.23 -16.58
CA GLU A 153 -21.64 -6.32 -17.72
C GLU A 153 -20.35 -7.14 -17.50
N ARG A 154 -20.10 -7.65 -16.29
CA ARG A 154 -18.81 -8.25 -15.90
C ARG A 154 -19.01 -9.59 -15.22
N SER A 155 -19.42 -10.60 -15.99
CA SER A 155 -19.28 -11.97 -15.49
C SER A 155 -17.80 -12.22 -15.23
N TYR A 156 -17.47 -12.47 -13.98
CA TYR A 156 -16.21 -13.07 -13.57
C TYR A 156 -16.50 -14.56 -13.42
N ASP A 157 -15.69 -15.41 -14.03
CA ASP A 157 -15.69 -16.84 -13.72
C ASP A 157 -14.73 -17.01 -12.53
N ILE A 158 -15.30 -17.15 -11.34
CA ILE A 158 -14.54 -17.06 -10.08
C ILE A 158 -13.58 -18.24 -9.96
N GLU A 159 -14.04 -19.42 -10.34
CA GLU A 159 -13.27 -20.65 -10.33
C GLU A 159 -12.14 -20.59 -11.36
N GLU A 160 -12.38 -20.07 -12.56
CA GLU A 160 -11.33 -19.82 -13.56
C GLU A 160 -10.29 -18.81 -13.05
N LEU A 161 -10.71 -17.71 -12.42
CA LEU A 161 -9.77 -16.73 -11.87
C LEU A 161 -8.90 -17.30 -10.74
N ALA A 162 -9.49 -18.10 -9.85
CA ALA A 162 -8.76 -18.74 -8.76
C ALA A 162 -7.65 -19.65 -9.32
N ARG A 163 -7.99 -20.49 -10.30
CA ARG A 163 -7.04 -21.39 -10.96
C ARG A 163 -5.98 -20.64 -11.77
N ASN A 164 -6.37 -19.63 -12.54
CA ASN A 164 -5.42 -18.83 -13.30
C ASN A 164 -4.40 -18.11 -12.40
N LEU A 165 -4.80 -17.74 -11.18
CA LEU A 165 -3.88 -17.17 -10.19
C LEU A 165 -2.92 -18.24 -9.64
N LEU A 166 -3.40 -19.45 -9.36
CA LEU A 166 -2.55 -20.57 -8.94
C LEU A 166 -1.54 -20.94 -10.04
N ASP A 167 -2.02 -21.20 -11.25
CA ASP A 167 -1.24 -21.50 -12.47
C ASP A 167 -0.25 -20.37 -12.85
N TYR A 168 -0.45 -19.13 -12.37
CA TYR A 168 0.48 -18.03 -12.62
C TYR A 168 1.67 -18.04 -11.64
N MET A 169 1.48 -18.65 -10.47
CA MET A 169 2.39 -18.55 -9.33
C MET A 169 3.13 -19.85 -8.99
N ASP A 170 2.59 -21.02 -9.32
CA ASP A 170 3.21 -22.32 -9.05
C ASP A 170 4.41 -22.60 -9.97
N GLU A 171 5.26 -23.56 -9.60
CA GLU A 171 6.56 -23.74 -10.28
C GLU A 171 6.48 -24.53 -11.59
N ASP A 172 5.34 -25.15 -11.90
CA ASP A 172 5.24 -26.03 -13.07
C ASP A 172 4.96 -25.24 -14.37
N GLU A 173 4.49 -25.88 -15.44
CA GLU A 173 4.21 -25.18 -16.72
C GLU A 173 2.87 -25.65 -17.33
N VAL A 174 2.07 -26.37 -16.55
CA VAL A 174 0.89 -27.14 -16.94
C VAL A 174 -0.31 -26.65 -16.17
N ARG A 175 -1.25 -26.02 -16.89
CA ARG A 175 -2.52 -25.58 -16.32
C ARG A 175 -3.22 -26.70 -15.56
N ILE A 176 -3.97 -26.35 -14.51
CA ILE A 176 -4.83 -27.29 -13.76
C ILE A 176 -5.76 -28.15 -14.66
N PHE A 177 -6.18 -27.64 -15.82
CA PHE A 177 -7.00 -28.40 -16.79
C PHE A 177 -6.23 -29.01 -17.98
N GLY A 178 -4.91 -28.93 -17.95
CA GLY A 178 -4.02 -29.35 -19.01
C GLY A 178 -3.86 -28.29 -20.11
N GLY A 179 -2.77 -28.42 -20.86
CA GLY A 179 -2.29 -27.37 -21.76
C GLY A 179 -1.12 -26.61 -21.15
N SER A 180 -0.54 -25.68 -21.89
CA SER A 180 0.55 -24.85 -21.38
C SER A 180 -0.03 -23.62 -20.70
N GLU A 181 0.50 -23.24 -19.53
CA GLU A 181 0.16 -21.98 -18.87
C GLU A 181 0.43 -20.78 -19.78
N ASP A 182 1.56 -20.82 -20.47
CA ASP A 182 2.08 -19.80 -21.37
C ASP A 182 1.18 -19.50 -22.59
N ASP A 183 0.23 -20.37 -22.94
CA ASP A 183 -0.60 -20.24 -24.16
C ASP A 183 -1.34 -18.89 -24.21
N TYR A 184 -1.91 -18.45 -23.08
CA TYR A 184 -2.56 -17.13 -22.98
C TYR A 184 -1.54 -15.99 -22.97
N TYR A 185 -0.46 -16.11 -22.19
CA TYR A 185 0.49 -15.03 -21.93
C TYR A 185 1.34 -14.69 -23.17
N LEU A 186 1.70 -15.70 -23.97
CA LEU A 186 2.42 -15.51 -25.24
C LEU A 186 1.56 -14.88 -26.34
N ALA A 187 0.24 -14.88 -26.18
CA ALA A 187 -0.69 -14.25 -27.11
C ALA A 187 -0.91 -12.74 -26.81
N GLN A 188 -0.39 -12.24 -25.69
CA GLN A 188 -0.52 -10.83 -25.29
C GLN A 188 0.41 -9.89 -26.08
N ASP A 189 0.17 -8.58 -25.99
CA ASP A 189 1.02 -7.54 -26.59
C ASP A 189 1.52 -6.53 -25.53
N PRO A 190 2.82 -6.53 -25.18
CA PRO A 190 3.85 -7.46 -25.65
C PRO A 190 3.65 -8.88 -25.10
N PRO A 191 4.16 -9.93 -25.76
CA PRO A 191 4.07 -11.30 -25.25
C PRO A 191 4.95 -11.48 -24.02
N TYR A 192 4.45 -12.23 -23.04
CA TYR A 192 5.18 -12.61 -21.82
C TYR A 192 4.83 -14.06 -21.43
N ARG A 193 5.34 -14.51 -20.30
CA ARG A 193 5.12 -15.86 -19.76
C ARG A 193 4.46 -15.76 -18.38
N ALA A 194 3.85 -16.85 -17.94
CA ALA A 194 3.48 -16.99 -16.54
C ALA A 194 4.72 -16.79 -15.64
N ALA A 195 4.52 -16.28 -14.42
CA ALA A 195 5.66 -15.93 -13.57
C ALA A 195 6.37 -17.19 -13.05
N ASN A 196 5.57 -18.19 -12.70
CA ASN A 196 5.95 -19.49 -12.16
C ASN A 196 6.85 -19.35 -10.93
N ARG A 197 6.43 -18.42 -10.06
CA ARG A 197 7.05 -18.02 -8.80
C ARG A 197 6.04 -17.26 -7.95
N PRO A 198 6.33 -17.09 -6.64
CA PRO A 198 5.64 -16.13 -5.80
C PRO A 198 5.54 -14.73 -6.45
N LEU A 199 4.43 -14.03 -6.17
CA LEU A 199 4.21 -12.66 -6.61
C LEU A 199 5.23 -11.72 -5.93
N LEU A 200 5.83 -10.80 -6.69
CA LEU A 200 6.75 -9.78 -6.17
C LEU A 200 6.05 -8.44 -5.93
N SER A 201 4.89 -8.22 -6.56
CA SER A 201 4.02 -7.06 -6.33
C SER A 201 2.55 -7.45 -6.48
N VAL A 202 1.67 -6.80 -5.71
CA VAL A 202 0.21 -6.87 -5.92
C VAL A 202 -0.16 -6.42 -7.34
N ASP A 203 0.65 -5.57 -7.98
CA ASP A 203 0.40 -5.11 -9.35
C ASP A 203 0.57 -6.23 -10.39
N GLU A 204 1.27 -7.33 -10.07
CA GLU A 204 1.36 -8.49 -10.97
C GLU A 204 0.00 -9.16 -11.18
N LEU A 205 -0.97 -8.95 -10.28
CA LEU A 205 -2.34 -9.44 -10.48
C LEU A 205 -2.94 -8.91 -11.79
N ALA A 206 -2.53 -7.73 -12.28
CA ALA A 206 -3.01 -7.21 -13.57
C ALA A 206 -2.48 -7.98 -14.79
N LEU A 207 -1.49 -8.86 -14.61
CA LEU A 207 -0.94 -9.74 -15.64
C LEU A 207 -1.64 -11.10 -15.68
N VAL A 208 -2.37 -11.47 -14.64
CA VAL A 208 -3.04 -12.77 -14.54
C VAL A 208 -4.25 -12.83 -15.48
N GLU A 209 -4.43 -13.96 -16.16
CA GLU A 209 -5.56 -14.18 -17.08
C GLU A 209 -6.90 -13.93 -16.36
N GLY A 210 -7.69 -12.97 -16.88
CA GLY A 210 -9.01 -12.60 -16.36
C GLY A 210 -9.03 -11.50 -15.28
N PHE A 211 -7.88 -11.12 -14.69
CA PHE A 211 -7.80 -10.10 -13.66
C PHE A 211 -7.90 -8.68 -14.23
N ARG A 212 -9.11 -8.14 -14.23
CA ARG A 212 -9.40 -6.78 -14.73
C ARG A 212 -8.98 -5.70 -13.71
N PRO A 213 -8.67 -4.46 -14.14
CA PRO A 213 -8.24 -3.40 -13.22
C PRO A 213 -9.17 -3.15 -12.03
N ALA A 214 -10.49 -3.24 -12.24
CA ALA A 214 -11.47 -3.07 -11.17
C ALA A 214 -11.38 -4.16 -10.08
N LEU A 215 -11.04 -5.39 -10.45
CA LEU A 215 -10.84 -6.48 -9.49
C LEU A 215 -9.52 -6.30 -8.73
N VAL A 216 -8.44 -5.96 -9.45
CA VAL A 216 -7.13 -5.68 -8.82
C VAL A 216 -7.27 -4.54 -7.80
N ASP A 217 -7.92 -3.44 -8.17
CA ASP A 217 -8.13 -2.31 -7.26
C ASP A 217 -9.02 -2.67 -6.06
N ALA A 218 -10.01 -3.55 -6.24
CA ALA A 218 -10.85 -4.04 -5.15
C ALA A 218 -10.13 -5.00 -4.21
N LEU A 219 -9.12 -5.75 -4.68
CA LEU A 219 -8.31 -6.66 -3.86
C LEU A 219 -7.28 -5.92 -2.98
N ARG A 220 -6.74 -4.78 -3.45
CA ARG A 220 -5.66 -4.02 -2.78
C ARG A 220 -5.84 -3.78 -1.27
N PRO A 221 -7.05 -3.49 -0.73
CA PRO A 221 -7.24 -3.28 0.70
C PRO A 221 -7.09 -4.56 1.55
N TYR A 222 -7.21 -5.74 0.94
CA TYR A 222 -7.29 -7.03 1.62
C TYR A 222 -6.01 -7.84 1.55
N VAL A 223 -5.19 -7.62 0.52
CA VAL A 223 -4.06 -8.50 0.19
C VAL A 223 -2.70 -7.80 0.29
N THR A 224 -1.67 -8.63 0.48
CA THR A 224 -0.24 -8.32 0.34
C THR A 224 0.44 -9.48 -0.40
N VAL A 225 1.70 -9.28 -0.78
CA VAL A 225 2.60 -10.32 -1.32
C VAL A 225 3.88 -10.43 -0.49
N GLN A 226 3.89 -9.79 0.67
CA GLN A 226 5.03 -9.70 1.57
C GLN A 226 4.72 -10.41 2.90
N PRO A 227 5.69 -11.13 3.49
CA PRO A 227 7.01 -11.48 2.91
C PRO A 227 6.87 -12.43 1.70
N ILE A 228 7.85 -12.40 0.79
CA ILE A 228 7.86 -13.28 -0.40
C ILE A 228 8.13 -14.74 -0.01
N HIS A 229 8.97 -14.95 1.00
CA HIS A 229 9.32 -16.26 1.56
C HIS A 229 8.75 -16.39 2.97
N ASP A 230 8.57 -17.63 3.44
CA ASP A 230 7.99 -17.92 4.77
C ASP A 230 6.63 -17.22 4.98
N ALA A 231 5.86 -17.13 3.90
CA ALA A 231 4.58 -16.43 3.87
C ALA A 231 3.58 -17.11 4.82
N ALA A 232 3.03 -16.32 5.73
CA ALA A 232 1.92 -16.72 6.58
C ALA A 232 0.62 -16.04 6.14
N GLY A 233 -0.50 -16.58 6.61
CA GLY A 233 -1.81 -15.96 6.50
C GLY A 233 -1.94 -14.71 7.36
N ILE A 234 -3.18 -14.34 7.65
CA ILE A 234 -3.49 -13.11 8.38
C ILE A 234 -2.91 -13.15 9.80
N ASN A 235 -2.27 -12.05 10.23
CA ASN A 235 -1.92 -11.79 11.61
C ASN A 235 -3.15 -11.28 12.39
N PRO A 236 -3.74 -12.11 13.26
CA PRO A 236 -4.95 -11.77 13.97
C PRO A 236 -4.70 -10.84 15.16
N ASN A 237 -3.48 -10.34 15.41
CA ASN A 237 -3.23 -9.26 16.37
C ASN A 237 -3.25 -7.87 15.72
N THR A 238 -2.90 -7.77 14.43
CA THR A 238 -2.70 -6.50 13.73
C THR A 238 -3.75 -6.24 12.65
N ALA A 239 -4.37 -7.28 12.08
CA ALA A 239 -5.33 -7.16 10.99
C ALA A 239 -6.57 -6.32 11.35
N PRO A 240 -7.05 -5.43 10.45
CA PRO A 240 -8.28 -4.69 10.66
C PRO A 240 -9.53 -5.59 10.54
N PRO A 241 -10.70 -5.13 11.03
CA PRO A 241 -11.92 -5.95 11.06
C PRO A 241 -12.35 -6.52 9.70
N TRP A 242 -12.20 -5.74 8.63
CA TRP A 242 -12.56 -6.19 7.28
C TRP A 242 -11.61 -7.25 6.70
N VAL A 243 -10.36 -7.32 7.18
CA VAL A 243 -9.42 -8.41 6.85
C VAL A 243 -9.67 -9.61 7.75
N LEU A 244 -9.96 -9.40 9.04
CA LEU A 244 -10.32 -10.49 9.96
C LEU A 244 -11.53 -11.28 9.46
N ALA A 245 -12.48 -10.61 8.80
CA ALA A 245 -13.63 -11.26 8.15
C ALA A 245 -13.22 -12.27 7.06
N LEU A 246 -11.97 -12.25 6.59
CA LEU A 246 -11.43 -13.17 5.60
C LEU A 246 -10.60 -14.31 6.22
N LEU A 247 -10.55 -14.43 7.55
CA LEU A 247 -10.05 -15.64 8.19
C LEU A 247 -10.91 -16.82 7.71
N TYR A 248 -10.31 -17.74 6.97
CA TYR A 248 -10.99 -18.88 6.38
C TYR A 248 -10.74 -20.11 7.25
N HIS A 249 -11.80 -20.64 7.86
CA HIS A 249 -11.70 -21.63 8.91
C HIS A 249 -12.82 -22.67 8.89
N GLY A 250 -12.60 -23.83 9.51
CA GLY A 250 -13.62 -24.86 9.62
C GLY A 250 -13.10 -26.25 10.03
N THR A 251 -14.03 -27.18 10.25
CA THR A 251 -13.75 -28.60 10.54
C THR A 251 -14.11 -29.48 9.33
N GLY A 252 -13.59 -29.09 8.17
CA GLY A 252 -13.85 -29.70 6.86
C GLY A 252 -14.76 -28.87 5.94
N ASP A 253 -15.77 -28.20 6.49
CA ASP A 253 -16.56 -27.19 5.77
C ASP A 253 -15.96 -25.80 6.05
N MET A 254 -15.03 -25.38 5.19
CA MET A 254 -14.27 -24.15 5.36
C MET A 254 -15.06 -22.94 4.91
N ARG A 255 -15.05 -21.88 5.72
CA ARG A 255 -15.81 -20.64 5.48
C ARG A 255 -15.08 -19.44 6.05
N PHE A 256 -15.40 -18.25 5.55
CA PHE A 256 -14.93 -17.01 6.13
C PHE A 256 -15.56 -16.72 7.49
N ALA A 257 -14.79 -16.03 8.34
CA ALA A 257 -15.19 -15.63 9.68
C ALA A 257 -16.48 -14.82 9.67
N SER A 258 -17.39 -15.20 10.56
CA SER A 258 -18.63 -14.47 10.77
C SER A 258 -18.40 -13.15 11.51
N GLU A 259 -19.37 -12.24 11.51
CA GLU A 259 -19.30 -11.01 12.30
C GLU A 259 -19.10 -11.29 13.80
N ASP A 260 -19.68 -12.37 14.31
CA ASP A 260 -19.50 -12.80 15.70
C ASP A 260 -18.05 -13.25 15.94
N THR A 261 -17.47 -14.05 15.05
CA THR A 261 -16.06 -14.48 15.10
C THR A 261 -15.11 -13.27 15.09
N VAL A 262 -15.35 -12.30 14.20
CA VAL A 262 -14.54 -11.07 14.14
C VAL A 262 -14.67 -10.29 15.44
N ARG A 263 -15.88 -10.16 15.99
CA ARG A 263 -16.11 -9.48 17.27
C ARG A 263 -15.37 -10.18 18.41
N ASP A 264 -15.42 -11.50 18.49
CA ASP A 264 -14.75 -12.28 19.54
C ASP A 264 -13.22 -12.07 19.50
N VAL A 265 -12.62 -12.06 18.29
CA VAL A 265 -11.19 -11.73 18.11
C VAL A 265 -10.88 -10.30 18.58
N LEU A 266 -11.72 -9.33 18.24
CA LEU A 266 -11.53 -7.94 18.65
C LEU A 266 -11.69 -7.75 20.16
N GLU A 267 -12.66 -8.42 20.79
CA GLU A 267 -12.86 -8.39 22.25
C GLU A 267 -11.65 -8.97 22.99
N LEU A 268 -11.04 -10.04 22.48
CA LEU A 268 -9.79 -10.56 23.06
C LEU A 268 -8.69 -9.49 23.02
N ARG A 269 -8.47 -8.84 21.86
CA ARG A 269 -7.47 -7.77 21.73
C ARG A 269 -7.75 -6.60 22.67
N GLU A 270 -8.99 -6.12 22.73
CA GLU A 270 -9.38 -4.98 23.59
C GLU A 270 -9.16 -5.27 25.08
N ASN A 271 -9.26 -6.54 25.48
CA ASN A 271 -8.96 -6.98 26.85
C ASN A 271 -7.45 -7.19 27.11
N GLY A 272 -6.58 -6.83 26.16
CA GLY A 272 -5.13 -6.93 26.26
C GLY A 272 -4.58 -8.32 25.97
N ALA A 273 -5.37 -9.22 25.38
CA ALA A 273 -4.89 -10.55 25.00
C ALA A 273 -4.00 -10.45 23.75
N ILE A 274 -2.85 -11.12 23.81
CA ILE A 274 -2.00 -11.36 22.65
C ILE A 274 -2.36 -12.72 22.07
N LEU A 275 -2.85 -12.75 20.84
CA LEU A 275 -3.27 -13.98 20.19
C LEU A 275 -2.06 -14.77 19.69
N CYS A 276 -2.15 -16.10 19.80
CA CYS A 276 -1.11 -17.03 19.38
C CYS A 276 -1.71 -18.34 18.84
N SER A 277 -0.88 -19.16 18.18
CA SER A 277 -1.28 -20.49 17.69
C SER A 277 -1.41 -21.54 18.80
N SER A 278 -0.66 -21.39 19.90
CA SER A 278 -0.59 -22.41 20.96
C SER A 278 -1.73 -22.30 21.97
N GLU A 279 -2.21 -23.43 22.49
CA GLU A 279 -3.15 -23.48 23.62
C GLU A 279 -2.51 -23.22 25.00
N THR A 280 -1.17 -23.14 25.09
CA THR A 280 -0.46 -23.43 26.35
C THR A 280 0.59 -22.40 26.79
N GLY A 281 0.67 -21.21 26.18
CA GLY A 281 1.53 -20.14 26.67
C GLY A 281 0.93 -19.45 27.90
N GLU A 282 1.70 -19.25 28.98
CA GLU A 282 1.23 -18.47 30.15
C GLU A 282 0.97 -16.99 29.78
N ASP A 283 1.56 -16.50 28.68
CA ASP A 283 1.57 -15.09 28.27
C ASP A 283 0.75 -14.81 26.98
N CYS A 284 0.05 -15.80 26.42
CA CYS A 284 -0.76 -15.60 25.20
C CYS A 284 -2.11 -16.32 25.25
N THR A 285 -3.07 -15.82 24.48
CA THR A 285 -4.40 -16.40 24.34
C THR A 285 -4.50 -17.13 23.01
N SER A 286 -4.93 -18.40 23.05
CA SER A 286 -5.10 -19.16 21.82
C SER A 286 -6.18 -18.55 20.93
N LEU A 287 -5.85 -18.37 19.64
CA LEU A 287 -6.84 -17.97 18.64
C LEU A 287 -8.02 -18.94 18.55
N GLY A 288 -7.80 -20.22 18.90
CA GLY A 288 -8.83 -21.26 18.95
C GLY A 288 -9.98 -20.97 19.91
N GLN A 289 -9.84 -20.00 20.83
CA GLN A 289 -10.94 -19.56 21.70
C GLN A 289 -11.98 -18.72 20.95
N ALA A 290 -11.59 -18.06 19.85
CA ALA A 290 -12.47 -17.22 19.04
C ALA A 290 -12.78 -17.81 17.66
N VAL A 291 -11.86 -18.60 17.10
CA VAL A 291 -11.99 -19.18 15.76
C VAL A 291 -11.96 -20.70 15.86
N ASP A 292 -13.02 -21.36 15.42
CA ASP A 292 -13.14 -22.82 15.49
C ASP A 292 -12.54 -23.52 14.26
N GLY A 293 -11.94 -24.69 14.48
CA GLY A 293 -11.42 -25.54 13.41
C GLY A 293 -10.03 -25.14 12.93
N GLU A 294 -9.66 -25.70 11.78
CA GLU A 294 -8.42 -25.35 11.08
C GLU A 294 -8.57 -23.99 10.41
N ILE A 295 -7.47 -23.24 10.28
CA ILE A 295 -7.45 -21.93 9.63
C ILE A 295 -6.48 -22.01 8.45
N PHE A 296 -6.91 -21.51 7.29
CA PHE A 296 -6.13 -21.49 6.07
C PHE A 296 -6.18 -20.10 5.38
N PRO A 297 -5.07 -19.58 4.84
CA PRO A 297 -3.70 -19.97 5.14
C PRO A 297 -3.41 -19.88 6.65
N PRO A 298 -2.46 -20.66 7.19
CA PRO A 298 -2.14 -20.64 8.61
C PRO A 298 -1.79 -19.23 9.11
N PRO A 299 -2.37 -18.74 10.21
CA PRO A 299 -2.17 -17.36 10.66
C PRO A 299 -0.72 -17.10 11.07
N GLY A 300 -0.21 -15.92 10.70
CA GLY A 300 1.05 -15.38 11.22
C GLY A 300 0.84 -14.70 12.57
N PHE A 301 1.89 -14.61 13.38
CA PHE A 301 1.85 -13.83 14.64
C PHE A 301 3.08 -12.95 14.82
N VAL A 302 4.18 -13.29 14.14
CA VAL A 302 5.45 -12.58 14.10
C VAL A 302 5.66 -12.08 12.69
N SER A 303 6.22 -10.89 12.53
CA SER A 303 6.50 -10.33 11.22
C SER A 303 7.91 -9.75 11.13
N ASP A 304 8.55 -10.02 10.00
CA ASP A 304 9.82 -9.39 9.64
C ASP A 304 9.64 -8.30 8.59
N VAL A 305 8.47 -8.20 7.96
CA VAL A 305 8.23 -7.23 6.90
C VAL A 305 7.15 -6.23 7.29
N PHE A 306 7.45 -4.94 7.13
CA PHE A 306 6.58 -3.83 7.50
C PHE A 306 6.48 -2.82 6.36
N ARG A 307 5.28 -2.30 6.16
CA ARG A 307 5.04 -1.14 5.30
C ARG A 307 5.17 0.14 6.13
N VAL A 308 6.10 1.00 5.74
CA VAL A 308 6.31 2.32 6.35
C VAL A 308 5.86 3.40 5.37
N GLU A 309 4.96 4.26 5.82
CA GLU A 309 4.55 5.47 5.14
C GLU A 309 5.00 6.70 5.93
N SER A 310 5.93 7.46 5.35
CA SER A 310 6.54 8.63 5.94
C SER A 310 6.09 9.89 5.20
N VAL A 311 5.22 10.67 5.84
CA VAL A 311 4.61 11.88 5.28
C VAL A 311 5.26 13.11 5.91
N ALA A 312 5.97 13.90 5.11
CA ALA A 312 6.61 15.13 5.55
C ALA A 312 5.97 16.36 4.93
N ARG A 313 5.65 17.35 5.75
CA ARG A 313 5.09 18.64 5.33
C ARG A 313 6.00 19.80 5.74
N TYR A 314 6.21 20.73 4.83
CA TYR A 314 6.93 21.97 5.07
C TYR A 314 6.23 23.12 4.34
N GLY A 315 5.59 24.01 5.11
CA GLY A 315 4.69 25.02 4.57
C GLY A 315 3.50 24.39 3.82
N ASP A 316 3.43 24.67 2.52
CA ASP A 316 2.37 24.17 1.60
C ASP A 316 2.81 22.95 0.78
N VAL A 317 4.02 22.43 1.00
CA VAL A 317 4.54 21.26 0.29
C VAL A 317 4.44 20.03 1.19
N GLU A 318 4.01 18.93 0.61
CA GLU A 318 3.98 17.61 1.22
C GLU A 318 4.79 16.64 0.36
N ARG A 319 5.46 15.69 0.99
CA ARG A 319 6.13 14.55 0.36
C ARG A 319 5.82 13.29 1.14
N THR A 320 5.50 12.23 0.41
CA THR A 320 5.25 10.92 1.01
C THR A 320 6.26 9.93 0.46
N VAL A 321 6.94 9.22 1.36
CA VAL A 321 7.82 8.11 1.03
C VAL A 321 7.22 6.85 1.63
N VAL A 322 6.89 5.87 0.79
CA VAL A 322 6.40 4.55 1.20
C VAL A 322 7.50 3.54 0.98
N VAL A 323 7.84 2.73 1.98
CA VAL A 323 8.89 1.71 1.91
C VAL A 323 8.40 0.41 2.54
N TRP A 324 8.73 -0.72 1.93
CA TRP A 324 8.64 -2.02 2.59
C TRP A 324 10.01 -2.35 3.19
N ILE A 325 10.04 -2.57 4.51
CA ILE A 325 11.26 -2.83 5.27
C ILE A 325 11.22 -4.29 5.73
N ASP A 326 12.30 -5.02 5.45
CA ASP A 326 12.58 -6.34 5.97
C ASP A 326 13.60 -6.22 7.12
N ARG A 327 13.23 -6.71 8.31
CA ARG A 327 14.04 -6.72 9.54
C ARG A 327 14.50 -8.11 9.96
N SER A 328 14.32 -9.13 9.12
CA SER A 328 14.72 -10.53 9.40
C SER A 328 16.20 -10.66 9.74
N GLU A 329 17.05 -9.82 9.15
CA GLU A 329 18.46 -9.64 9.50
C GLU A 329 18.68 -8.27 10.18
N PRO A 330 18.61 -8.17 11.53
CA PRO A 330 18.66 -6.88 12.23
C PRO A 330 19.96 -6.08 12.02
N ALA A 331 21.05 -6.77 11.67
CA ALA A 331 22.33 -6.13 11.35
C ALA A 331 22.31 -5.38 10.01
N GLU A 332 21.46 -5.81 9.07
CA GLU A 332 21.40 -5.32 7.70
C GLU A 332 19.93 -5.29 7.21
N PRO A 333 19.04 -4.46 7.81
CA PRO A 333 17.65 -4.37 7.35
C PRO A 333 17.57 -3.89 5.90
N VAL A 334 16.71 -4.53 5.11
CA VAL A 334 16.63 -4.30 3.67
C VAL A 334 15.36 -3.53 3.33
N TRP A 335 15.46 -2.59 2.37
CA TRP A 335 14.30 -1.95 1.77
C TRP A 335 13.90 -2.71 0.51
N LEU A 336 12.80 -3.45 0.57
CA LEU A 336 12.35 -4.34 -0.51
C LEU A 336 11.76 -3.56 -1.70
N ALA A 337 11.05 -2.46 -1.40
CA ALA A 337 10.47 -1.58 -2.40
C ALA A 337 10.32 -0.16 -1.82
N TRP A 338 10.32 0.84 -2.71
CA TRP A 338 10.10 2.23 -2.33
C TRP A 338 9.22 2.98 -3.35
N ASP A 339 8.47 3.96 -2.88
CA ASP A 339 7.71 4.88 -3.73
C ASP A 339 7.78 6.28 -3.13
N VAL A 340 7.96 7.29 -3.99
CA VAL A 340 8.08 8.70 -3.59
C VAL A 340 7.02 9.50 -4.34
N ARG A 341 6.07 10.07 -3.60
CA ARG A 341 4.93 10.84 -4.13
C ARG A 341 5.05 12.32 -3.75
#